data_AF-A0A257AVF3-F1
#
_entry.id   AF-A0A257AVF3-F1
#
_cell.length_a   1.000
_cell.length_b   1.000
_cell.length_c   1.000
_cell.angle_alpha   90.00
_cell.angle_beta   90.00
_cell.angle_gamma   90.00
#
_symmetry.space_group_name_H-M   'P 1'
#
loop_
_entity.id
_entity.type
_entity.pdbx_description
1 polymer ?
#
loop_
_entity_poly.entity_id
_entity_poly.type
_entity_poly.pdbx_seq_one_letter_code
_entity_poly.pdbx_strand_id
1 'polypeptide(L)'
;MPRSYAALKDWACAHPGRFTYIDPSASGGFLGKRFLKGALYELSGGAQQWLTFDQALWDKRSPALWAYLNELKPCLWRSGETYPKDESELVNLFANNEVDFSMTNDIAGAGRWIADGRMPATARAFVFDQYMIGDFNYVAIPANAPHKTAALVLANLLLEPEFQAAQILP
;
A
#
# COMPACT_ATOMS: atom_id res chain seq x y z
N MET A 1 13.04 8.84 -6.85
CA MET A 1 12.06 8.29 -5.89
C MET A 1 12.76 7.18 -5.13
N PRO A 2 12.68 7.14 -3.78
CA PRO A 2 13.33 6.10 -2.97
C PRO A 2 12.87 4.71 -3.40
N ARG A 3 13.76 3.70 -3.41
CA ARG A 3 13.46 2.34 -3.88
C ARG A 3 13.57 1.26 -2.78
N SER A 4 13.63 1.69 -1.52
CA SER A 4 13.67 0.84 -0.34
C SER A 4 13.15 1.61 0.87
N TYR A 5 12.81 0.93 1.96
CA TYR A 5 12.39 1.58 3.20
C TYR A 5 13.52 2.42 3.79
N ALA A 6 14.76 1.93 3.71
CA ALA A 6 15.94 2.68 4.14
C ALA A 6 16.07 4.00 3.35
N ALA A 7 16.04 3.94 2.02
CA ALA A 7 16.11 5.13 1.17
C ALA A 7 14.91 6.06 1.35
N LEU A 8 13.73 5.52 1.67
CA LEU A 8 12.53 6.31 1.96
C LEU A 8 12.70 7.10 3.27
N LYS A 9 13.28 6.48 4.31
CA LYS A 9 13.59 7.18 5.57
C LYS A 9 14.60 8.29 5.34
N ASP A 10 15.68 8.01 4.63
CA ASP A 10 16.72 9.00 4.32
C ASP A 10 16.11 10.18 3.53
N TRP A 11 15.26 9.88 2.54
CA TRP A 11 14.54 10.91 1.79
C TRP A 11 13.61 11.73 2.70
N ALA A 12 12.80 11.08 3.54
CA ALA A 12 11.84 11.74 4.41
C ALA A 12 12.53 12.65 5.44
N CYS A 13 13.66 12.22 5.99
CA CYS A 13 14.42 13.03 6.92
C CYS A 13 15.21 14.16 6.25
N ALA A 14 15.57 14.01 4.96
CA ALA A 14 16.07 15.12 4.15
C ALA A 14 14.97 16.12 3.74
N HIS A 15 13.69 15.73 3.79
CA HIS A 15 12.52 16.55 3.44
C HIS A 15 11.45 16.49 4.55
N PRO A 16 11.73 17.07 5.73
CA PRO A 16 10.88 16.92 6.90
C PRO A 16 9.45 17.37 6.62
N GLY A 17 8.47 16.56 7.03
CA GLY A 17 7.05 16.86 6.87
C GLY A 17 6.47 16.53 5.49
N ARG A 18 7.29 16.10 4.53
CA ARG A 18 6.86 15.83 3.14
C ARG A 18 6.45 14.38 2.87
N PHE A 19 6.49 13.51 3.88
CA PHE A 19 6.08 12.11 3.76
C PHE A 19 5.20 11.69 4.94
N THR A 20 4.21 10.85 4.69
CA THR A 20 3.44 10.15 5.73
C THR A 20 2.88 8.84 5.18
N TYR A 21 2.34 8.00 6.07
CA TYR A 21 1.61 6.79 5.73
C TYR A 21 0.25 6.78 6.43
N ILE A 22 -0.68 5.98 5.92
CA ILE A 22 -2.03 5.89 6.48
C ILE A 22 -1.98 5.28 7.87
N ASP A 23 -2.79 5.80 8.80
CA ASP A 23 -2.92 5.25 10.15
C ASP A 23 -3.27 3.75 10.09
N PRO A 24 -2.37 2.85 10.54
CA PRO A 24 -2.63 1.41 10.51
C PRO A 24 -3.74 0.99 11.49
N SER A 25 -4.12 1.83 12.46
CA SER A 25 -5.16 1.55 13.44
C SER A 25 -6.55 2.00 13.00
N ALA A 26 -6.64 2.92 12.03
CA ALA A 26 -7.91 3.41 11.50
C ALA A 26 -8.69 2.29 10.77
N SER A 27 -10.01 2.47 10.66
CA SER A 27 -10.89 1.54 9.93
C SER A 27 -10.50 1.44 8.45
N GLY A 28 -10.05 2.54 7.84
CA GLY A 28 -9.47 2.61 6.48
C GLY A 28 -7.98 2.27 6.41
N GLY A 29 -7.37 1.83 7.51
CA GLY A 29 -5.93 1.68 7.70
C GLY A 29 -5.26 0.52 6.97
N PHE A 30 -5.90 -0.10 5.98
CA PHE A 30 -5.37 -1.30 5.31
C PHE A 30 -4.01 -1.05 4.65
N LEU A 31 -3.88 0.05 3.92
CA LEU A 31 -2.61 0.47 3.30
C LEU A 31 -1.54 0.80 4.36
N GLY A 32 -1.93 1.38 5.50
CA GLY A 32 -1.03 1.59 6.64
C GLY A 32 -0.46 0.29 7.20
N LYS A 33 -1.32 -0.71 7.41
CA LYS A 33 -0.90 -2.05 7.83
C LYS A 33 0.04 -2.70 6.81
N ARG A 34 -0.24 -2.53 5.51
CA ARG A 34 0.65 -3.01 4.43
C ARG A 34 2.00 -2.31 4.45
N PHE A 35 2.04 -1.00 4.67
CA PHE A 35 3.29 -0.24 4.79
C PHE A 35 4.16 -0.78 5.93
N LEU A 36 3.58 -0.99 7.12
CA LEU A 36 4.27 -1.59 8.28
C LEU A 36 4.76 -3.03 7.98
N LYS A 37 3.91 -3.83 7.33
CA LYS A 37 4.24 -5.22 6.97
C LYS A 37 5.36 -5.30 5.94
N GLY A 38 5.37 -4.42 4.94
CA GLY A 38 6.44 -4.33 3.96
C GLY A 38 7.76 -3.91 4.61
N ALA A 39 7.70 -2.94 5.54
CA ALA A 39 8.86 -2.52 6.31
C ALA A 39 9.42 -3.68 7.14
N LEU A 40 8.56 -4.42 7.84
CA LEU A 40 8.96 -5.62 8.57
C LEU A 40 9.67 -6.60 7.65
N TYR A 41 9.09 -6.89 6.49
CA TYR A 41 9.66 -7.86 5.54
C TYR A 41 11.02 -7.43 5.04
N GLU A 42 11.19 -6.20 4.57
CA GLU A 42 12.47 -5.72 4.06
C GLU A 42 13.53 -5.67 5.17
N LEU A 43 13.20 -5.07 6.32
CA LEU A 43 14.16 -4.85 7.41
C LEU A 43 14.54 -6.12 8.17
N SER A 44 13.70 -7.16 8.14
CA SER A 44 13.97 -8.43 8.81
C SER A 44 14.69 -9.47 7.94
N GLY A 45 14.97 -9.17 6.67
CA GLY A 45 15.65 -10.09 5.75
C GLY A 45 14.72 -10.92 4.86
N GLY A 46 13.53 -10.42 4.57
CA GLY A 46 12.61 -10.95 3.56
C GLY A 46 11.31 -11.53 4.11
N ALA A 47 10.33 -11.66 3.22
CA ALA A 47 8.96 -12.11 3.52
C ALA A 47 8.85 -13.63 3.82
N GLN A 48 9.78 -14.45 3.31
CA GLN A 48 9.68 -15.93 3.37
C GLN A 48 9.62 -16.49 4.79
N GLN A 49 10.31 -15.85 5.74
CA GLN A 49 10.30 -16.28 7.15
C GLN A 49 8.97 -15.97 7.87
N TRP A 50 8.07 -15.20 7.24
CA TRP A 50 6.79 -14.75 7.81
C TRP A 50 5.58 -15.45 7.21
N LEU A 51 5.78 -16.55 6.47
CA LEU A 51 4.68 -17.36 5.93
C LEU A 51 3.80 -17.97 7.03
N THR A 52 4.40 -18.26 8.18
CA THR A 52 3.72 -18.68 9.40
C THR A 52 4.19 -17.80 10.54
N PHE A 53 3.29 -17.47 11.47
CA PHE A 53 3.67 -16.72 12.66
C PHE A 53 4.51 -17.58 13.61
N ASP A 54 5.64 -17.03 14.03
CA ASP A 54 6.51 -17.57 15.08
C ASP A 54 6.85 -16.45 16.05
N GLN A 55 6.50 -16.64 17.33
CA GLN A 55 6.70 -15.63 18.37
C GLN A 55 8.18 -15.33 18.63
N ALA A 56 9.04 -16.35 18.64
CA ALA A 56 10.48 -16.15 18.89
C ALA A 56 11.13 -15.41 17.72
N LEU A 57 10.72 -15.69 16.49
CA LEU A 57 11.13 -14.93 15.31
C LEU A 57 10.63 -13.48 15.36
N TRP A 58 9.37 -13.27 15.76
CA TRP A 58 8.79 -11.95 15.95
C TRP A 58 9.59 -11.14 16.98
N ASP A 59 9.84 -11.69 18.16
CA ASP A 59 10.58 -11.03 19.23
C ASP A 59 12.01 -10.69 18.80
N LYS A 60 12.62 -11.56 17.98
CA LYS A 60 13.96 -11.34 17.43
C LYS A 60 14.01 -10.26 16.34
N ARG A 61 13.01 -10.17 15.45
CA ARG A 61 13.08 -9.36 14.23
C ARG A 61 12.28 -8.06 14.28
N SER A 62 11.15 -8.04 14.99
CA SER A 62 10.29 -6.86 15.09
C SER A 62 10.96 -5.62 15.70
N PRO A 63 11.99 -5.70 16.58
CA PRO A 63 12.68 -4.51 17.06
C PRO A 63 13.26 -3.63 15.94
N ALA A 64 13.67 -4.21 14.81
CA ALA A 64 14.18 -3.45 13.66
C ALA A 64 13.10 -2.58 13.01
N LEU A 65 11.86 -3.09 12.94
CA LEU A 65 10.70 -2.31 12.48
C LEU A 65 10.44 -1.13 13.41
N TRP A 66 10.41 -1.37 14.72
CA TRP A 66 10.10 -0.31 15.69
C TRP A 66 11.19 0.76 15.75
N ALA A 67 12.46 0.37 15.67
CA ALA A 67 13.57 1.31 15.54
C ALA A 67 13.42 2.18 14.29
N TYR A 68 13.15 1.58 13.13
CA TYR A 68 12.90 2.30 11.89
C TYR A 68 11.74 3.30 12.02
N LEU A 69 10.59 2.88 12.56
CA LEU A 69 9.43 3.76 12.72
C LEU A 69 9.70 4.91 13.69
N ASN A 70 10.44 4.66 14.78
CA ASN A 70 10.80 5.69 15.76
C ASN A 70 11.76 6.73 15.15
N GLU A 71 12.72 6.29 14.33
CA GLU A 71 13.63 7.20 13.60
C GLU A 71 12.90 7.98 12.51
N LEU A 72 11.95 7.34 11.82
CA LEU A 72 11.18 7.96 10.75
C LEU A 72 10.17 8.99 11.26
N LYS A 73 9.52 8.70 12.39
CA LYS A 73 8.43 9.51 12.98
C LYS A 73 8.68 11.02 13.00
N PRO A 74 9.81 11.55 13.54
CA PRO A 74 10.04 12.99 13.58
C PRO A 74 10.16 13.64 12.20
N CYS A 75 10.44 12.87 11.15
CA CYS A 75 10.55 13.32 9.77
C CYS A 75 9.21 13.34 9.03
N LEU A 76 8.16 12.72 9.59
CA LEU A 76 6.85 12.61 8.96
C LEU A 76 6.09 13.95 8.95
N TRP A 77 5.08 14.03 8.09
CA TRP A 77 4.06 15.09 8.10
C TRP A 77 3.51 15.26 9.52
N ARG A 78 3.48 16.53 9.97
CA ARG A 78 3.13 16.90 11.36
C ARG A 78 3.91 16.12 12.42
N SER A 79 5.20 15.85 12.17
CA SER A 79 6.11 15.14 13.09
C SER A 79 5.59 13.77 13.55
N GLY A 80 4.71 13.15 12.75
CA GLY A 80 4.06 11.88 13.08
C GLY A 80 3.12 11.95 14.29
N GLU A 81 2.59 13.13 14.62
CA GLU A 81 1.54 13.30 15.64
C GLU A 81 0.17 12.85 15.13
N THR A 82 -0.08 13.02 13.83
CA THR A 82 -1.31 12.61 13.15
C THR A 82 -0.98 11.97 11.80
N TYR A 83 -1.88 11.11 11.34
CA TYR A 83 -1.76 10.34 10.11
C TYR A 83 -3.09 10.41 9.34
N PRO A 84 -3.09 10.38 8.01
CA PRO A 84 -4.33 10.26 7.24
C PRO A 84 -5.03 8.94 7.58
N LYS A 85 -6.35 8.95 7.71
CA LYS A 85 -7.13 7.78 8.17
C LYS A 85 -7.36 6.73 7.08
N ASP A 86 -7.24 7.13 5.81
CA ASP A 86 -7.51 6.31 4.64
C ASP A 86 -6.76 6.81 3.38
N GLU A 87 -6.89 6.06 2.29
CA GLU A 87 -6.30 6.37 0.98
C GLU A 87 -6.76 7.72 0.42
N SER A 88 -8.05 8.05 0.57
CA SER A 88 -8.60 9.27 0.02
C SER A 88 -8.02 10.50 0.71
N GLU A 89 -7.85 10.45 2.03
CA GLU A 89 -7.21 11.51 2.79
C GLU A 89 -5.74 11.67 2.40
N LEU A 90 -4.98 10.57 2.26
CA LEU A 90 -3.58 10.64 1.80
C LEU A 90 -3.47 11.22 0.38
N VAL A 91 -4.38 10.87 -0.52
CA VAL A 91 -4.46 11.46 -1.87
C VAL A 91 -4.74 12.95 -1.81
N ASN A 92 -5.61 13.40 -0.90
CA ASN A 92 -5.90 14.82 -0.75
C ASN A 92 -4.70 15.59 -0.21
N LEU A 93 -3.93 15.02 0.74
CA LEU A 93 -2.67 15.62 1.19
C LEU A 93 -1.68 15.78 0.05
N PHE A 94 -1.55 14.76 -0.81
CA PHE A 94 -0.70 14.82 -2.00
C PHE A 94 -1.20 15.87 -3.00
N ALA A 95 -2.51 15.90 -3.28
CA ALA A 95 -3.15 16.87 -4.18
C ALA A 95 -2.96 18.32 -3.72
N ASN A 96 -3.00 18.55 -2.40
CA ASN A 96 -2.76 19.85 -1.78
C ASN A 96 -1.28 20.21 -1.64
N ASN A 97 -0.37 19.37 -2.16
CA ASN A 97 1.08 19.54 -2.05
C ASN A 97 1.55 19.60 -0.58
N GLU A 98 0.85 18.94 0.35
CA GLU A 98 1.26 18.81 1.75
C GLU A 98 2.32 17.71 1.92
N VAL A 99 2.25 16.66 1.09
CA VAL A 99 3.21 15.55 1.02
C VAL A 99 3.57 15.23 -0.43
N ASP A 100 4.75 14.63 -0.63
CA ASP A 100 5.30 14.30 -1.95
C ASP A 100 5.05 12.83 -2.36
N PHE A 101 4.39 12.06 -1.51
CA PHE A 101 4.05 10.65 -1.77
C PHE A 101 2.61 10.35 -1.40
N SER A 102 1.98 9.52 -2.23
CA SER A 102 0.72 8.85 -1.93
C SER A 102 0.92 7.34 -2.11
N MET A 103 -0.07 6.54 -1.72
CA MET A 103 -0.07 5.09 -1.81
C MET A 103 -1.40 4.60 -2.32
N THR A 104 -1.40 3.54 -3.14
CA THR A 104 -2.61 2.94 -3.68
C THR A 104 -2.48 1.44 -3.88
N ASN A 105 -3.60 0.74 -3.79
CA ASN A 105 -3.75 -0.63 -4.26
C ASN A 105 -4.48 -0.71 -5.62
N ASP A 106 -4.87 0.42 -6.17
CA ASP A 106 -5.52 0.50 -7.47
C ASP A 106 -4.54 0.01 -8.55
N ILE A 107 -4.99 -0.94 -9.38
CA ILE A 107 -4.16 -1.53 -10.43
C ILE A 107 -3.88 -0.54 -11.56
N ALA A 108 -4.75 0.46 -11.75
CA ALA A 108 -4.51 1.60 -12.63
C ALA A 108 -3.51 2.61 -12.03
N GLY A 109 -3.07 2.39 -10.79
CA GLY A 109 -2.12 3.23 -10.06
C GLY A 109 -2.63 4.66 -9.92
N ALA A 110 -1.76 5.63 -10.22
CA ALA A 110 -2.13 7.06 -10.19
C ALA A 110 -3.02 7.49 -11.37
N GLY A 111 -3.21 6.64 -12.38
CA GLY A 111 -3.86 7.00 -13.66
C GLY A 111 -5.27 7.55 -13.47
N ARG A 112 -6.09 6.85 -12.67
CA ARG A 112 -7.47 7.27 -12.36
C ARG A 112 -7.52 8.66 -11.71
N TRP A 113 -6.65 8.93 -10.73
CA TRP A 113 -6.64 10.23 -10.05
C TRP A 113 -6.07 11.36 -10.92
N ILE A 114 -5.19 11.05 -11.86
CA ILE A 114 -4.75 12.01 -12.87
C ILE A 114 -5.90 12.33 -13.83
N ALA A 115 -6.63 11.31 -14.31
CA ALA A 115 -7.77 11.49 -15.20
C ALA A 115 -8.90 12.31 -14.56
N ASP A 116 -9.18 12.09 -13.27
CA ASP A 116 -10.18 12.83 -12.49
C ASP A 116 -9.69 14.21 -12.01
N GLY A 117 -8.47 14.63 -12.36
CA GLY A 117 -7.90 15.93 -12.00
C GLY A 117 -7.52 16.08 -10.52
N ARG A 118 -7.49 15.00 -9.75
CA ARG A 118 -7.08 14.98 -8.34
C ARG A 118 -5.58 14.97 -8.14
N MET A 119 -4.81 14.51 -9.14
CA MET A 119 -3.35 14.49 -9.10
C MET A 119 -2.76 15.23 -10.31
N PRO A 120 -1.57 15.85 -10.17
CA PRO A 120 -0.89 16.48 -11.29
C PRO A 120 -0.48 15.43 -12.34
N ALA A 121 -0.51 15.82 -13.62
CA ALA A 121 -0.08 14.96 -14.75
C ALA A 121 1.39 14.52 -14.67
N THR A 122 2.20 15.15 -13.81
CA THR A 122 3.59 14.79 -13.53
C THR A 122 3.72 13.69 -12.46
N ALA A 123 2.65 13.29 -11.78
CA ALA A 123 2.68 12.19 -10.83
C ALA A 123 3.09 10.88 -11.53
N ARG A 124 3.90 10.07 -10.84
CA ARG A 124 4.42 8.79 -11.36
C ARG A 124 4.28 7.72 -10.29
N ALA A 125 3.74 6.57 -10.67
CA ALA A 125 3.76 5.39 -9.82
C ALA A 125 5.15 4.74 -9.87
N PHE A 126 5.58 4.17 -8.75
CA PHE A 126 6.80 3.36 -8.67
C PHE A 126 6.67 2.33 -7.55
N VAL A 127 7.54 1.34 -7.59
CA VAL A 127 7.67 0.28 -6.55
C VAL A 127 9.12 0.21 -6.07
N PHE A 128 9.34 -0.40 -4.91
CA PHE A 128 10.68 -0.68 -4.39
C PHE A 128 11.37 -1.80 -5.18
N ASP A 129 12.70 -1.87 -5.07
CA ASP A 129 13.51 -2.84 -5.82
C ASP A 129 13.29 -4.29 -5.34
N GLN A 130 12.96 -4.46 -4.05
CA GLN A 130 12.56 -5.75 -3.48
C GLN A 130 11.04 -5.99 -3.54
N TYR A 131 10.38 -5.32 -4.50
CA TYR A 131 8.94 -5.33 -4.72
C TYR A 131 8.12 -4.72 -3.57
N MET A 132 6.85 -4.47 -3.83
CA MET A 132 5.84 -4.08 -2.83
C MET A 132 4.86 -5.23 -2.62
N ILE A 133 4.11 -5.21 -1.52
CA ILE A 133 3.11 -6.24 -1.26
C ILE A 133 2.00 -6.15 -2.33
N GLY A 134 1.83 -7.21 -3.12
CA GLY A 134 0.72 -7.41 -4.04
C GLY A 134 -0.35 -8.33 -3.44
N ASP A 135 -1.61 -8.13 -3.84
CA ASP A 135 -2.72 -9.02 -3.48
C ASP A 135 -3.23 -9.75 -4.72
N PHE A 136 -3.89 -10.89 -4.49
CA PHE A 136 -4.73 -11.55 -5.46
C PHE A 136 -6.19 -11.41 -5.03
N ASN A 137 -7.06 -10.99 -5.95
CA ASN A 137 -8.49 -10.99 -5.75
C ASN A 137 -9.08 -12.25 -6.41
N TYR A 138 -10.00 -12.92 -5.73
CA TYR A 138 -10.59 -14.18 -6.19
C TYR A 138 -12.11 -14.06 -6.28
N VAL A 139 -12.69 -14.72 -7.28
CA VAL A 139 -14.13 -14.94 -7.41
C VAL A 139 -14.45 -16.30 -6.81
N ALA A 140 -15.42 -16.36 -5.89
CA ALA A 140 -15.87 -17.60 -5.26
C ALA A 140 -17.39 -17.75 -5.37
N ILE A 141 -17.85 -18.99 -5.56
CA ILE A 141 -19.28 -19.33 -5.58
C ILE A 141 -19.61 -20.08 -4.29
N PRO A 142 -20.50 -19.55 -3.42
CA PRO A 142 -20.90 -20.24 -2.20
C PRO A 142 -21.49 -21.63 -2.46
N ALA A 143 -21.19 -22.59 -1.58
CA ALA A 143 -21.66 -23.96 -1.72
C ALA A 143 -23.19 -24.09 -1.73
N ASN A 144 -23.92 -23.13 -1.16
CA ASN A 144 -25.37 -23.05 -1.11
C ASN A 144 -25.96 -22.01 -2.09
N ALA A 145 -25.20 -21.53 -3.07
CA ALA A 145 -25.70 -20.56 -4.05
C ALA A 145 -26.95 -21.11 -4.78
N PRO A 146 -28.07 -20.36 -4.84
CA PRO A 146 -29.31 -20.83 -5.46
C PRO A 146 -29.21 -20.99 -6.98
N HIS A 147 -28.22 -20.33 -7.61
CA HIS A 147 -28.04 -20.28 -9.07
C HIS A 147 -26.59 -20.57 -9.48
N LYS A 148 -26.05 -21.73 -9.08
CA LYS A 148 -24.64 -22.11 -9.35
C LYS A 148 -24.25 -22.03 -10.82
N THR A 149 -25.09 -22.53 -11.72
CA THR A 149 -24.79 -22.53 -13.15
C THR A 149 -24.64 -21.11 -13.70
N ALA A 150 -25.55 -20.21 -13.35
CA ALA A 150 -25.46 -18.81 -13.76
C ALA A 150 -24.23 -18.11 -13.16
N ALA A 151 -23.91 -18.39 -11.89
CA ALA A 151 -22.72 -17.86 -11.24
C ALA A 151 -21.41 -18.34 -11.91
N LEU A 152 -21.36 -19.60 -12.39
CA LEU A 152 -20.22 -20.12 -13.15
C LEU A 152 -20.05 -19.41 -14.50
N VAL A 153 -21.15 -19.10 -15.19
CA VAL A 153 -21.11 -18.32 -16.44
C VAL A 153 -20.52 -16.94 -16.19
N LEU A 154 -20.99 -16.24 -15.15
CA LEU A 154 -20.43 -14.94 -14.78
C LEU A 154 -18.95 -15.04 -14.38
N ALA A 155 -18.57 -16.06 -13.61
CA ALA A 155 -17.18 -16.24 -13.20
C ALA A 155 -16.26 -16.45 -14.42
N ASN A 156 -16.69 -17.23 -15.42
CA ASN A 156 -15.95 -17.38 -16.67
C ASN A 156 -15.84 -16.06 -17.44
N LEU A 157 -16.94 -15.30 -17.54
CA LEU A 157 -16.94 -13.99 -18.18
C LEU A 157 -15.95 -13.03 -17.51
N LEU A 158 -15.97 -12.92 -16.18
CA LEU A 158 -15.04 -12.07 -15.43
C LEU A 158 -13.57 -12.45 -15.68
N LEU A 159 -13.28 -13.70 -15.99
CA LEU A 159 -11.93 -14.20 -16.24
C LEU A 159 -11.49 -14.06 -17.71
N GLU A 160 -12.35 -13.61 -18.62
CA GLU A 160 -11.94 -13.42 -20.01
C GLU A 160 -10.84 -12.35 -20.10
N PRO A 161 -9.81 -12.57 -20.96
CA PRO A 161 -8.66 -11.67 -21.03
C PRO A 161 -9.02 -10.22 -21.31
N GLU A 162 -10.07 -9.95 -22.08
CA GLU A 162 -10.51 -8.59 -22.39
C GLU A 162 -11.05 -7.84 -21.16
N PHE A 163 -11.84 -8.49 -20.30
CA PHE A 163 -12.34 -7.89 -19.07
C PHE A 163 -11.23 -7.72 -18.03
N GLN A 164 -10.28 -8.65 -17.96
CA GLN A 164 -9.11 -8.50 -17.10
C GLN A 164 -8.20 -7.35 -17.57
N ALA A 165 -7.96 -7.24 -18.89
CA ALA A 165 -7.19 -6.13 -19.46
C ALA A 165 -7.90 -4.78 -19.28
N ALA A 166 -9.24 -4.74 -19.29
CA ALA A 166 -9.99 -3.52 -19.05
C ALA A 166 -9.80 -2.96 -17.63
N GLN A 167 -9.39 -3.77 -16.63
CA GLN A 167 -9.19 -3.31 -15.25
C GLN A 167 -8.05 -2.29 -15.09
N ILE A 168 -7.09 -2.26 -16.02
CA ILE A 168 -5.97 -1.30 -15.96
C ILE A 168 -6.26 0.01 -16.69
N LEU A 169 -7.43 0.13 -17.31
CA LEU A 169 -7.86 1.36 -17.96
C LEU A 169 -8.41 2.33 -16.90
N PRO A 170 -8.03 3.63 -16.94
CA PRO A 170 -8.52 4.63 -16.00
C PRO A 170 -10.00 4.97 -16.19
#